data_AF-A0AAW2EUB4-F1
#
_entry.id   AF-A0AAW2EUB4-F1
#
_cell.length_a   1.000
_cell.length_b   1.000
_cell.length_c   1.000
_cell.angle_alpha   90.00
_cell.angle_beta   90.00
_cell.angle_gamma   90.00
#
_symmetry.space_group_name_H-M   'P 1'
#
loop_
_entity.id
_entity.type
_entity.pdbx_description
1 polymer ?
#
loop_
_entity_poly.entity_id
_entity_poly.type
_entity_poly.pdbx_seq_one_letter_code
_entity_poly.pdbx_strand_id
1 'polypeptide(L)'
;MIIKTCFFVSLISASASVYTTISSKANNITFKYMKGVEGESDLHNCKPYEVCNVIHDRFWIPNLTERLCHCPNGRECPWRWTKTFDNSTMILNNRSILKFCTQLIELETCTHKEEAVIVNGEGDTSNSYIIPYNVTISCICPQTHYWKLQKYTYEEHGLVQIFRCVKKRMCESLEFCGYIRSDLYSTYYRCTCPEKHLCVFKDKTQVNVQELLYSGPAYIAYCYRY
;
A
#
# COMPACT_ATOMS: atom_id res chain seq x y z
N MET A 1 18.32 58.74 -5.73
CA MET A 1 17.11 57.89 -5.82
C MET A 1 17.53 56.61 -6.53
N ILE A 2 17.86 55.54 -5.79
CA ILE A 2 18.37 54.29 -6.35
C ILE A 2 17.24 53.26 -6.29
N ILE A 3 16.69 52.90 -7.44
CA ILE A 3 15.65 51.89 -7.59
C ILE A 3 16.34 50.52 -7.47
N LYS A 4 16.12 49.82 -6.35
CA LYS A 4 16.48 48.41 -6.19
C LYS A 4 15.42 47.56 -6.89
N THR A 5 15.72 47.09 -8.09
CA THR A 5 14.94 46.05 -8.75
C THR A 5 15.31 44.70 -8.13
N CYS A 6 14.46 44.17 -7.25
CA CYS A 6 14.58 42.80 -6.76
C CYS A 6 14.13 41.84 -7.88
N PHE A 7 15.10 41.22 -8.55
CA PHE A 7 14.84 40.04 -9.37
C PHE A 7 14.49 38.87 -8.45
N PHE A 8 13.21 38.52 -8.39
CA PHE A 8 12.75 37.25 -7.85
C PHE A 8 13.17 36.14 -8.82
N VAL A 9 14.35 35.57 -8.60
CA VAL A 9 14.74 34.31 -9.23
C VAL A 9 14.01 33.20 -8.49
N SER A 10 12.83 32.84 -8.97
CA SER A 10 12.17 31.61 -8.57
C SER A 10 12.99 30.45 -9.13
N LEU A 11 13.80 29.84 -8.27
CA LEU A 11 14.41 28.54 -8.49
C LEU A 11 13.28 27.51 -8.70
N ILE A 12 12.95 27.24 -9.95
CA ILE A 12 12.17 26.06 -10.31
C ILE A 12 13.15 24.89 -10.17
N SER A 13 13.29 24.38 -8.94
CA SER A 13 13.84 23.04 -8.75
C SER A 13 12.83 22.07 -9.34
N ALA A 14 13.05 21.66 -10.59
CA ALA A 14 12.38 20.51 -11.17
C ALA A 14 12.88 19.27 -10.41
N SER A 15 12.33 19.03 -9.21
CA SER A 15 12.28 17.67 -8.70
C SER A 15 11.33 16.93 -9.64
N ALA A 16 11.86 16.06 -10.50
CA ALA A 16 11.05 15.11 -11.22
C ALA A 16 10.32 14.27 -10.18
N SER A 17 9.11 14.70 -9.80
CA SER A 17 8.32 14.02 -8.79
C SER A 17 7.93 12.67 -9.38
N VAL A 18 8.34 11.60 -8.71
CA VAL A 18 8.02 10.21 -9.10
C VAL A 18 6.50 9.95 -9.08
N TYR A 19 5.72 10.86 -8.49
CA TYR A 19 4.28 10.77 -8.31
C TYR A 19 3.63 12.15 -8.34
N THR A 20 2.37 12.21 -8.77
CA THR A 20 1.52 13.41 -8.66
C THR A 20 0.69 13.31 -7.38
N THR A 21 0.57 14.41 -6.62
CA THR A 21 -0.34 14.43 -5.45
C THR A 21 -1.34 15.58 -5.51
N ILE A 22 -2.58 15.27 -5.15
CA ILE A 22 -3.68 16.25 -5.08
C ILE A 22 -4.27 16.17 -3.68
N SER A 23 -4.22 17.26 -2.91
CA SER A 23 -4.71 17.27 -1.53
C SER A 23 -5.96 18.12 -1.39
N SER A 24 -6.97 17.59 -0.71
CA SER A 24 -8.19 18.30 -0.35
C SER A 24 -8.21 18.54 1.16
N LYS A 25 -8.07 19.81 1.56
CA LYS A 25 -8.19 20.21 2.98
C LYS A 25 -9.59 19.97 3.53
N ALA A 26 -10.62 20.26 2.73
CA ALA A 26 -12.02 20.11 3.14
C ALA A 26 -12.38 18.65 3.47
N ASN A 27 -11.85 17.70 2.71
CA ASN A 27 -12.10 16.27 2.91
C ASN A 27 -11.01 15.56 3.74
N ASN A 28 -10.00 16.28 4.22
CA ASN A 28 -8.84 15.74 4.93
C ASN A 28 -8.21 14.51 4.24
N ILE A 29 -7.93 14.64 2.94
CA ILE A 29 -7.43 13.55 2.09
C ILE A 29 -6.32 14.04 1.14
N THR A 30 -5.33 13.18 0.89
CA THR A 30 -4.34 13.32 -0.17
C THR A 30 -4.51 12.16 -1.15
N PHE A 31 -4.69 12.48 -2.42
CA PHE A 31 -4.63 11.53 -3.54
C PHE A 31 -3.20 11.47 -4.06
N LYS A 32 -2.72 10.27 -4.34
CA LYS A 32 -1.41 10.01 -4.95
C LYS A 32 -1.62 9.19 -6.21
N TYR A 33 -1.04 9.66 -7.30
CA TYR A 33 -1.07 9.01 -8.60
C TYR A 33 0.32 8.46 -8.93
N MET A 34 0.35 7.39 -9.71
CA MET A 34 1.60 6.79 -10.18
C MET A 34 2.36 7.72 -11.14
N LYS A 35 3.62 7.35 -11.42
CA LYS A 35 4.48 8.08 -12.34
C LYS A 35 3.82 8.18 -13.72
N GLY A 36 3.81 9.37 -14.30
CA GLY A 36 3.22 9.62 -15.62
C GLY A 36 1.69 9.79 -15.63
N VAL A 37 1.04 9.74 -14.46
CA VAL A 37 -0.38 10.05 -14.29
C VAL A 37 -0.51 11.39 -13.57
N GLU A 38 -1.10 12.38 -14.24
CA GLU A 38 -1.27 13.73 -13.70
C GLU A 38 -2.65 13.92 -13.05
N GLY A 39 -3.60 13.02 -13.34
CA GLY A 39 -4.90 13.01 -12.68
C GLY A 39 -5.80 11.85 -13.10
N GLU A 40 -7.09 12.01 -12.85
CA GLU A 40 -8.12 10.99 -13.11
C GLU A 40 -8.27 10.65 -14.60
N SER A 41 -7.97 11.58 -15.50
CA SER A 41 -8.08 11.39 -16.96
C SER A 41 -7.07 10.39 -17.51
N ASP A 42 -5.93 10.23 -16.83
CA ASP A 42 -4.81 9.44 -17.34
C ASP A 42 -4.80 8.03 -16.75
N LEU A 43 -5.70 7.74 -15.81
CA LEU A 43 -5.91 6.40 -15.28
C LEU A 43 -6.52 5.50 -16.35
N HIS A 44 -6.15 4.22 -16.37
CA HIS A 44 -6.82 3.22 -17.21
C HIS A 44 -8.11 2.71 -16.56
N ASN A 45 -8.99 2.10 -17.37
CA ASN A 45 -10.17 1.43 -16.86
C ASN A 45 -9.78 0.17 -16.07
N CYS A 46 -10.26 0.04 -14.84
CA CYS A 46 -10.04 -1.16 -14.03
C CYS A 46 -10.62 -2.41 -14.70
N LYS A 47 -9.82 -3.46 -14.76
CA LYS A 47 -10.26 -4.82 -15.09
C LYS A 47 -11.03 -5.44 -13.90
N PRO A 48 -11.78 -6.54 -14.12
CA PRO A 48 -12.38 -7.29 -13.03
C PRO A 48 -11.34 -7.66 -11.96
N TYR A 49 -11.67 -7.45 -10.69
CA TYR A 49 -10.82 -7.77 -9.52
C TYR A 49 -9.48 -7.01 -9.48
N GLU A 50 -9.35 -5.95 -10.26
CA GLU A 50 -8.24 -5.01 -10.15
C GLU A 50 -8.51 -4.01 -9.01
N VAL A 51 -7.49 -3.76 -8.20
CA VAL A 51 -7.54 -2.75 -7.13
C VAL A 51 -7.59 -1.38 -7.78
N CYS A 52 -8.63 -0.61 -7.48
CA CYS A 52 -8.78 0.74 -7.99
C CYS A 52 -8.16 1.79 -7.07
N ASN A 53 -8.22 1.58 -5.75
CA ASN A 53 -7.55 2.41 -4.75
C ASN A 53 -6.87 1.58 -3.66
N VAL A 54 -5.77 2.13 -3.15
CA VAL A 54 -5.19 1.74 -1.85
C VAL A 54 -5.39 2.90 -0.89
N ILE A 55 -6.10 2.67 0.20
CA ILE A 55 -6.38 3.71 1.20
C ILE A 55 -5.56 3.43 2.45
N HIS A 56 -4.80 4.42 2.89
CA HIS A 56 -4.01 4.39 4.11
C HIS A 56 -4.58 5.36 5.15
N ASP A 57 -4.90 4.82 6.32
CA ASP A 57 -5.29 5.57 7.52
C ASP A 57 -4.04 6.08 8.23
N ARG A 58 -3.62 7.31 7.93
CA ARG A 58 -2.35 7.86 8.40
C ARG A 58 -2.50 8.47 9.79
N PHE A 59 -1.43 8.39 10.59
CA PHE A 59 -1.40 9.09 11.88
C PHE A 59 -1.10 10.57 11.68
N TRP A 60 -1.82 11.44 12.37
CA TRP A 60 -1.54 12.88 12.51
C TRP A 60 -1.64 13.74 11.24
N ILE A 61 -1.82 13.14 10.06
CA ILE A 61 -1.91 13.80 8.77
C ILE A 61 -3.12 13.29 7.98
N PRO A 62 -3.57 14.00 6.93
CA PRO A 62 -4.70 13.56 6.09
C PRO A 62 -4.56 12.11 5.63
N ASN A 63 -5.67 11.41 5.39
CA ASN A 63 -5.59 10.06 4.81
C ASN A 63 -4.89 10.11 3.44
N LEU A 64 -4.26 9.00 3.05
CA LEU A 64 -3.65 8.86 1.72
C LEU A 64 -4.45 7.86 0.91
N THR A 65 -4.86 8.22 -0.29
CA THR A 65 -5.43 7.30 -1.27
C THR A 65 -4.54 7.25 -2.49
N GLU A 66 -3.93 6.09 -2.73
CA GLU A 66 -3.22 5.81 -3.97
C GLU A 66 -4.24 5.39 -5.03
N ARG A 67 -4.27 6.11 -6.16
CA ARG A 67 -5.18 5.90 -7.29
C ARG A 67 -4.49 5.02 -8.32
N LEU A 68 -5.07 3.87 -8.66
CA LEU A 68 -4.49 2.90 -9.59
C LEU A 68 -5.22 2.85 -10.93
N CYS A 69 -6.55 2.89 -10.91
CA CYS A 69 -7.39 2.84 -12.12
C CYS A 69 -8.77 3.47 -11.85
N HIS A 70 -9.49 3.84 -12.92
CA HIS A 70 -10.87 4.34 -12.80
C HIS A 70 -11.89 3.23 -13.02
N CYS A 71 -12.99 3.24 -12.27
CA CYS A 71 -14.03 2.23 -12.47
C CYS A 71 -14.80 2.47 -13.77
N PRO A 72 -15.22 1.39 -14.45
CA PRO A 72 -16.01 1.50 -15.67
C PRO A 72 -17.39 2.10 -15.37
N ASN A 73 -18.00 2.68 -16.41
CA ASN A 73 -19.33 3.29 -16.41
C ASN A 73 -19.46 4.53 -15.50
N GLY A 74 -18.38 5.28 -15.33
CA GLY A 74 -18.38 6.54 -14.55
C GLY A 74 -18.61 6.36 -13.05
N ARG A 75 -18.51 5.13 -12.54
CA ARG A 75 -18.57 4.86 -11.10
C ARG A 75 -17.31 5.39 -10.44
N GLU A 76 -17.44 6.02 -9.29
CA GLU A 76 -16.29 6.47 -8.51
C GLU A 76 -15.73 5.30 -7.70
N CYS A 77 -14.42 5.05 -7.81
CA CYS A 77 -13.75 4.08 -6.93
C CYS A 77 -13.76 4.63 -5.48
N PRO A 78 -14.26 3.87 -4.49
CA PRO A 78 -14.33 4.32 -3.10
C PRO A 78 -12.96 4.75 -2.57
N TRP A 79 -12.85 5.96 -2.02
CA TRP A 79 -11.58 6.55 -1.57
C TRP A 79 -11.55 6.93 -0.09
N ARG A 80 -12.66 6.75 0.63
CA ARG A 80 -12.73 7.04 2.07
C ARG A 80 -12.33 5.82 2.90
N TRP A 81 -11.57 6.06 3.97
CA TRP A 81 -11.31 5.05 4.98
C TRP A 81 -12.61 4.61 5.64
N THR A 82 -12.81 3.30 5.78
CA THR A 82 -13.97 2.71 6.44
C THR A 82 -13.53 1.66 7.45
N LYS A 83 -14.18 1.62 8.62
CA LYS A 83 -13.98 0.55 9.62
C LYS A 83 -14.82 -0.69 9.32
N THR A 84 -15.92 -0.50 8.59
CA THR A 84 -16.76 -1.58 8.05
C THR A 84 -16.31 -1.89 6.63
N PHE A 85 -16.09 -3.17 6.35
CA PHE A 85 -15.65 -3.62 5.04
C PHE A 85 -16.86 -4.13 4.26
N ASP A 86 -17.13 -3.47 3.15
CA ASP A 86 -18.12 -3.89 2.18
C ASP A 86 -17.58 -5.03 1.31
N ASN A 87 -18.43 -5.57 0.44
CA ASN A 87 -18.06 -6.62 -0.52
C ASN A 87 -17.09 -6.13 -1.62
N SER A 88 -16.60 -4.89 -1.57
CA SER A 88 -15.63 -4.31 -2.52
C SER A 88 -14.36 -3.83 -1.80
N THR A 89 -14.10 -4.36 -0.60
CA THR A 89 -12.97 -3.98 0.23
C THR A 89 -12.21 -5.20 0.74
N MET A 90 -10.89 -5.14 0.70
CA MET A 90 -10.02 -6.14 1.33
C MET A 90 -8.96 -5.47 2.21
N ILE A 91 -8.57 -6.12 3.30
CA ILE A 91 -7.51 -5.60 4.18
C ILE A 91 -6.14 -5.83 3.55
N LEU A 92 -5.34 -4.77 3.41
CA LEU A 92 -3.93 -4.88 3.06
C LEU A 92 -3.08 -5.12 4.32
N ASN A 93 -3.24 -4.25 5.31
CA ASN A 93 -2.56 -4.31 6.60
C ASN A 93 -3.42 -3.60 7.67
N ASN A 94 -2.89 -3.43 8.88
CA ASN A 94 -3.67 -2.88 10.00
C ASN A 94 -4.20 -1.45 9.82
N ARG A 95 -3.63 -0.68 8.88
CA ARG A 95 -4.01 0.71 8.60
C ARG A 95 -4.17 0.98 7.11
N SER A 96 -4.35 -0.07 6.31
CA SER A 96 -4.49 0.06 4.87
C SER A 96 -5.50 -0.94 4.31
N ILE A 97 -6.30 -0.49 3.36
CA ILE A 97 -7.31 -1.30 2.67
C ILE A 97 -7.18 -1.14 1.15
N LEU A 98 -7.56 -2.21 0.45
CA LEU A 98 -7.70 -2.27 -0.99
C LEU A 98 -9.18 -2.08 -1.34
N LYS A 99 -9.47 -1.26 -2.34
CA LYS A 99 -10.83 -1.02 -2.86
C LYS A 99 -10.94 -1.49 -4.30
N PHE A 100 -12.13 -1.97 -4.65
CA PHE A 100 -12.42 -2.58 -5.95
C PHE A 100 -13.66 -1.96 -6.59
N CYS A 101 -13.71 -1.99 -7.92
CA CYS A 101 -14.89 -1.56 -8.69
C CYS A 101 -15.96 -2.66 -8.79
N THR A 102 -15.55 -3.92 -8.57
CA THR A 102 -16.41 -5.11 -8.60
C THR A 102 -16.60 -5.63 -7.18
N GLN A 103 -17.71 -6.34 -6.97
CA GLN A 103 -17.90 -7.08 -5.73
C GLN A 103 -17.00 -8.31 -5.73
N LEU A 104 -16.47 -8.65 -4.56
CA LEU A 104 -15.57 -9.76 -4.32
C LEU A 104 -16.33 -11.04 -3.93
N ILE A 105 -17.67 -10.99 -3.82
CA ILE A 105 -18.49 -12.12 -3.36
C ILE A 105 -18.37 -13.37 -4.23
N GLU A 106 -17.99 -13.19 -5.49
CA GLU A 106 -17.76 -14.27 -6.46
C GLU A 106 -16.38 -14.93 -6.30
N LEU A 107 -15.46 -14.33 -5.54
CA LEU A 107 -14.13 -14.88 -5.30
C LEU A 107 -14.14 -15.84 -4.11
N GLU A 108 -13.55 -17.01 -4.31
CA GLU A 108 -13.34 -17.97 -3.24
C GLU A 108 -12.23 -17.52 -2.28
N THR A 109 -12.18 -18.14 -1.10
CA THR A 109 -11.09 -17.93 -0.15
C THR A 109 -9.82 -18.65 -0.61
N CYS A 110 -8.68 -17.97 -0.57
CA CYS A 110 -7.41 -18.50 -1.02
C CYS A 110 -6.99 -19.79 -0.31
N THR A 111 -6.45 -20.75 -1.07
CA THR A 111 -5.80 -21.95 -0.52
C THR A 111 -4.34 -21.69 -0.14
N HIS A 112 -3.71 -22.60 0.64
CA HIS A 112 -2.40 -22.38 1.31
C HIS A 112 -1.19 -22.07 0.39
N LYS A 113 -1.31 -22.29 -0.93
CA LYS A 113 -0.24 -22.06 -1.92
C LYS A 113 -0.70 -21.36 -3.19
N GLU A 114 -1.95 -20.91 -3.21
CA GLU A 114 -2.53 -20.25 -4.35
C GLU A 114 -1.98 -18.84 -4.52
N GLU A 115 -1.83 -18.44 -5.78
CA GLU A 115 -1.37 -17.11 -6.17
C GLU A 115 -2.52 -16.13 -5.95
N ALA A 116 -2.50 -15.46 -4.81
CA ALA A 116 -3.61 -14.66 -4.33
C ALA A 116 -3.66 -13.27 -4.93
N VAL A 117 -2.49 -12.64 -5.13
CA VAL A 117 -2.37 -11.29 -5.67
C VAL A 117 -1.18 -11.22 -6.60
N ILE A 118 -1.38 -10.57 -7.74
CA ILE A 118 -0.35 -10.24 -8.71
C ILE A 118 -0.21 -8.72 -8.74
N VAL A 119 1.00 -8.24 -8.51
CA VAL A 119 1.38 -6.82 -8.59
C VAL A 119 2.30 -6.65 -9.79
N ASN A 120 1.89 -5.83 -10.73
CA ASN A 120 2.75 -5.35 -11.82
C ASN A 120 3.14 -3.91 -11.51
N GLY A 121 4.42 -3.58 -11.65
CA GLY A 121 4.91 -2.24 -11.35
C GLY A 121 6.34 -2.00 -11.80
N GLU A 122 6.91 -0.88 -11.38
CA GLU A 122 8.34 -0.60 -11.44
C GLU A 122 8.96 -0.75 -10.05
N GLY A 123 10.20 -1.23 -10.00
CA GLY A 123 10.97 -1.33 -8.77
C GLY A 123 12.45 -1.47 -9.10
N ASP A 124 13.28 -1.45 -8.07
CA ASP A 124 14.72 -1.62 -8.20
C ASP A 124 15.20 -2.94 -7.58
N THR A 125 16.35 -3.41 -8.04
CA THR A 125 16.96 -4.66 -7.53
C THR A 125 17.39 -4.58 -6.06
N SER A 126 17.49 -3.38 -5.49
CA SER A 126 17.83 -3.16 -4.08
C SER A 126 16.62 -3.13 -3.14
N ASN A 127 15.41 -3.34 -3.68
CA ASN A 127 14.14 -3.33 -2.94
C ASN A 127 13.90 -2.02 -2.17
N SER A 128 14.41 -0.91 -2.69
CA SER A 128 14.29 0.40 -2.06
C SER A 128 12.93 1.04 -2.35
N TYR A 129 12.28 0.68 -3.47
CA TYR A 129 10.93 1.16 -3.78
C TYR A 129 10.15 0.19 -4.69
N ILE A 130 8.83 0.40 -4.72
CA ILE A 130 7.92 -0.18 -5.72
C ILE A 130 6.87 0.87 -6.10
N ILE A 131 6.58 0.97 -7.40
CA ILE A 131 5.53 1.80 -7.97
C ILE A 131 4.56 0.83 -8.67
N PRO A 132 3.44 0.44 -8.02
CA PRO A 132 2.48 -0.47 -8.62
C PRO A 132 1.65 0.25 -9.70
N TYR A 133 1.39 -0.45 -10.81
CA TYR A 133 0.53 0.00 -11.91
C TYR A 133 -0.78 -0.77 -11.94
N ASN A 134 -0.69 -2.09 -11.82
CA ASN A 134 -1.84 -2.98 -11.85
C ASN A 134 -1.72 -3.97 -10.70
N VAL A 135 -2.78 -4.10 -9.92
CA VAL A 135 -2.84 -5.03 -8.79
C VAL A 135 -4.11 -5.83 -8.94
N THR A 136 -3.97 -7.12 -9.26
CA THR A 136 -5.11 -8.00 -9.49
C THR A 136 -5.14 -9.08 -8.42
N ILE A 137 -6.33 -9.32 -7.87
CA ILE A 137 -6.52 -10.39 -6.90
C ILE A 137 -7.21 -11.58 -7.56
N SER A 138 -6.83 -12.80 -7.16
CA SER A 138 -7.40 -14.05 -7.66
C SER A 138 -8.37 -14.69 -6.67
N CYS A 139 -8.20 -14.41 -5.37
CA CYS A 139 -8.97 -15.00 -4.29
C CYS A 139 -8.95 -14.09 -3.05
N ILE A 140 -9.86 -14.33 -2.11
CA ILE A 140 -9.98 -13.55 -0.86
C ILE A 140 -9.00 -14.09 0.17
N CYS A 141 -8.17 -13.19 0.73
CA CYS A 141 -7.30 -13.51 1.85
C CYS A 141 -8.01 -13.28 3.18
N PRO A 142 -8.14 -14.31 4.04
CA PRO A 142 -8.78 -14.13 5.34
C PRO A 142 -7.98 -13.17 6.22
N GLN A 143 -8.66 -12.43 7.09
CA GLN A 143 -8.00 -11.48 8.02
C GLN A 143 -7.02 -12.19 8.99
N THR A 144 -7.25 -13.48 9.25
CA THR A 144 -6.38 -14.36 10.03
C THR A 144 -5.08 -14.74 9.31
N HIS A 145 -4.91 -14.32 8.05
CA HIS A 145 -3.73 -14.59 7.21
C HIS A 145 -2.94 -13.31 6.96
N TYR A 146 -1.72 -13.46 6.48
CA TYR A 146 -0.86 -12.38 6.00
C TYR A 146 -0.38 -12.66 4.57
N TRP A 147 -0.04 -11.58 3.86
CA TRP A 147 0.52 -11.62 2.52
C TRP A 147 1.99 -12.03 2.57
N LYS A 148 2.34 -13.10 1.86
CA LYS A 148 3.72 -13.57 1.73
C LYS A 148 4.13 -13.55 0.27
N LEU A 149 5.23 -12.87 -0.03
CA LEU A 149 5.85 -12.91 -1.36
C LEU A 149 6.18 -14.36 -1.71
N GLN A 150 5.71 -14.79 -2.88
CA GLN A 150 5.90 -16.16 -3.40
C GLN A 150 6.88 -16.16 -4.56
N LYS A 151 6.73 -15.23 -5.51
CA LYS A 151 7.61 -15.06 -6.66
C LYS A 151 7.82 -13.56 -6.90
N TYR A 152 9.01 -13.22 -7.38
CA TYR A 152 9.31 -11.89 -7.90
C TYR A 152 10.18 -12.04 -9.15
N THR A 153 9.83 -11.34 -10.21
CA THR A 153 10.53 -11.41 -11.50
C THR A 153 10.72 -10.01 -12.05
N TYR A 154 11.93 -9.69 -12.48
CA TYR A 154 12.21 -8.51 -13.29
C TYR A 154 12.02 -8.87 -14.76
N GLU A 155 11.08 -8.20 -15.41
CA GLU A 155 10.83 -8.29 -16.85
C GLU A 155 11.46 -7.07 -17.54
N GLU A 156 11.63 -7.12 -18.87
CA GLU A 156 12.32 -6.06 -19.64
C GLU A 156 11.74 -4.65 -19.39
N HIS A 157 10.47 -4.57 -19.01
CA HIS A 157 9.75 -3.32 -18.76
C HIS A 157 9.03 -3.27 -17.40
N GLY A 158 9.46 -4.05 -16.41
CA GLY A 158 8.82 -3.96 -15.09
C GLY A 158 9.21 -5.04 -14.08
N LEU A 159 8.46 -5.05 -13.00
CA LEU A 159 8.54 -5.98 -11.88
C LEU A 159 7.17 -6.63 -11.72
N VAL A 160 7.17 -7.97 -11.69
CA VAL A 160 6.00 -8.77 -11.34
C VAL A 160 6.24 -9.41 -9.98
N GLN A 161 5.38 -9.11 -9.01
CA GLN A 161 5.38 -9.75 -7.70
C GLN A 161 4.10 -10.57 -7.52
N ILE A 162 4.25 -11.81 -7.07
CA ILE A 162 3.13 -12.70 -6.80
C ILE A 162 3.14 -13.00 -5.30
N PHE A 163 2.01 -12.77 -4.65
CA PHE A 163 1.81 -13.00 -3.24
C PHE A 163 0.79 -14.11 -3.00
N ARG A 164 0.96 -14.83 -1.89
CA ARG A 164 0.01 -15.80 -1.36
C ARG A 164 -0.42 -15.45 0.05
N CYS A 165 -1.47 -16.11 0.50
CA CYS A 165 -2.00 -16.01 1.85
C CYS A 165 -1.41 -17.07 2.77
N VAL A 166 -0.95 -16.66 3.96
CA VAL A 166 -0.39 -17.56 4.97
C VAL A 166 -1.05 -17.32 6.31
N LYS A 167 -1.53 -18.38 6.96
CA LYS A 167 -2.19 -18.29 8.26
C LYS A 167 -1.22 -17.70 9.30
N LYS A 168 -1.66 -16.67 10.02
CA LYS A 168 -0.94 -16.14 11.16
C LYS A 168 -1.01 -17.15 12.29
N ARG A 169 0.13 -17.60 12.78
CA ARG A 169 0.21 -18.35 14.04
C ARG A 169 0.18 -17.39 15.23
N MET A 170 0.03 -17.96 16.42
CA MET A 170 0.34 -17.22 17.65
C MET A 170 1.86 -17.10 17.78
N CYS A 171 2.33 -15.93 18.18
CA CYS A 171 3.73 -15.69 18.53
C CYS A 171 3.99 -15.95 20.02
N GLU A 172 5.25 -16.17 20.35
CA GLU A 172 5.76 -16.16 21.71
C GLU A 172 6.10 -14.73 22.18
N SER A 173 6.35 -14.56 23.48
CA SER A 173 6.86 -13.29 24.00
C SER A 173 8.23 -13.01 23.41
N LEU A 174 8.51 -11.74 23.07
CA LEU A 174 9.74 -11.28 22.42
C LEU A 174 10.00 -11.88 21.03
N GLU A 175 9.04 -12.61 20.47
CA GLU A 175 9.17 -13.13 19.12
C GLU A 175 8.93 -12.04 18.07
N PHE A 176 9.61 -12.16 16.93
CA PHE A 176 9.38 -11.33 15.76
C PHE A 176 7.92 -11.43 15.30
N CYS A 177 7.25 -10.29 15.22
CA CYS A 177 5.82 -10.23 14.92
C CYS A 177 5.47 -9.56 13.60
N GLY A 178 6.42 -8.86 12.98
CA GLY A 178 6.23 -8.25 11.67
C GLY A 178 7.10 -7.02 11.44
N TYR A 179 6.83 -6.36 10.32
CA TYR A 179 7.54 -5.15 9.92
C TYR A 179 6.63 -3.93 10.02
N ILE A 180 7.14 -2.85 10.62
CA ILE A 180 6.42 -1.58 10.74
C ILE A 180 7.04 -0.61 9.75
N ARG A 181 6.27 -0.15 8.76
CA ARG A 181 6.76 0.79 7.75
C ARG A 181 7.28 2.05 8.42
N SER A 182 8.40 2.58 7.94
CA SER A 182 8.97 3.83 8.50
C SER A 182 8.21 5.08 8.08
N ASP A 183 7.45 5.04 6.99
CA ASP A 183 6.75 6.20 6.42
C ASP A 183 5.32 6.37 6.98
N LEU A 184 4.54 5.28 7.03
CA LEU A 184 3.13 5.30 7.43
C LEU A 184 2.86 4.66 8.79
N TYR A 185 3.86 4.02 9.41
CA TYR A 185 3.73 3.25 10.66
C TYR A 185 2.65 2.16 10.62
N SER A 186 2.22 1.72 9.44
CA SER A 186 1.39 0.53 9.31
C SER A 186 2.24 -0.73 9.44
N THR A 187 1.62 -1.80 9.93
CA THR A 187 2.30 -3.04 10.32
C THR A 187 1.90 -4.19 9.40
N TYR A 188 2.89 -4.82 8.78
CA TYR A 188 2.75 -6.10 8.11
C TYR A 188 3.00 -7.22 9.12
N TYR A 189 1.94 -7.63 9.81
CA TYR A 189 1.98 -8.70 10.80
C TYR A 189 2.28 -10.07 10.19
N ARG A 190 3.20 -10.81 10.80
CA ARG A 190 3.56 -12.20 10.45
C ARG A 190 2.92 -13.24 11.37
N CYS A 191 2.52 -12.80 12.57
CA CYS A 191 1.82 -13.60 13.57
C CYS A 191 0.91 -12.70 14.42
N THR A 192 0.16 -13.31 15.34
CA THR A 192 -0.62 -12.61 16.37
C THR A 192 0.14 -12.67 17.69
N CYS A 193 0.41 -11.53 18.32
CA CYS A 193 1.05 -11.52 19.64
C CYS A 193 0.12 -12.11 20.72
N PRO A 194 0.69 -12.71 21.78
CA PRO A 194 -0.09 -13.27 22.87
C PRO A 194 -0.82 -12.16 23.65
N GLU A 195 -1.75 -12.55 24.52
CA GLU A 195 -2.47 -11.60 25.35
C GLU A 195 -1.53 -10.70 26.15
N LYS A 196 -1.93 -9.45 26.36
CA LYS A 196 -1.12 -8.42 27.04
C LYS A 196 0.22 -8.12 26.35
N HIS A 197 0.36 -8.43 25.06
CA HIS A 197 1.51 -8.03 24.26
C HIS A 197 1.10 -7.15 23.08
N LEU A 198 1.98 -6.22 22.71
CA LEU A 198 1.90 -5.41 21.51
C LEU A 198 3.09 -5.73 20.61
N CYS A 199 2.84 -5.76 19.32
CA CYS A 199 3.88 -5.85 18.31
C CYS A 199 4.49 -4.46 18.08
N VAL A 200 5.66 -4.21 18.65
CA VAL A 200 6.32 -2.90 18.60
C VAL A 200 7.81 -3.05 18.32
N PHE A 201 8.40 -2.02 17.72
CA PHE A 201 9.84 -1.90 17.59
C PHE A 201 10.38 -1.06 18.76
N LYS A 202 11.49 -1.48 19.36
CA LYS A 202 12.24 -0.67 20.34
C LYS A 202 13.49 -0.07 19.71
N ASP A 203 14.16 -0.85 18.87
CA ASP A 203 15.28 -0.38 18.06
C ASP A 203 14.76 0.38 16.83
N LYS A 204 15.42 1.50 16.50
CA LYS A 204 15.15 2.31 15.32
C LYS A 204 15.97 1.89 14.11
N THR A 205 16.70 0.77 14.18
CA THR A 205 17.35 0.16 13.02
C THR A 205 16.29 -0.18 11.96
N GLN A 206 16.53 0.31 10.74
CA GLN A 206 15.67 0.07 9.59
C GLN A 206 16.29 -0.99 8.68
N VAL A 207 15.45 -1.82 8.09
CA VAL A 207 15.82 -2.78 7.04
C VAL A 207 14.90 -2.60 5.84
N ASN A 208 15.45 -2.76 4.63
CA ASN A 208 14.61 -2.76 3.43
C ASN A 208 13.84 -4.07 3.36
N VAL A 209 12.51 -3.99 3.24
CA VAL A 209 11.62 -5.15 3.16
C VAL A 209 10.81 -5.11 1.88
N GLN A 210 10.29 -6.27 1.48
CA GLN A 210 9.30 -6.41 0.42
C GLN A 210 8.02 -7.00 0.99
N GLU A 211 6.98 -6.18 1.02
CA GLU A 211 5.64 -6.52 1.45
C GLU A 211 4.65 -6.17 0.33
N LEU A 212 3.40 -6.65 0.44
CA LEU A 212 2.40 -6.35 -0.58
C LEU A 212 2.22 -4.82 -0.68
N LEU A 213 2.47 -4.30 -1.88
CA LEU A 213 2.42 -2.86 -2.23
C LEU A 213 3.36 -1.98 -1.40
N TYR A 214 4.46 -2.54 -0.91
CA TYR A 214 5.48 -1.79 -0.20
C TYR A 214 6.86 -2.44 -0.34
N SER A 215 7.79 -1.69 -0.91
CA SER A 215 9.22 -1.98 -0.85
C SER A 215 9.91 -0.76 -0.27
N GLY A 216 10.77 -0.97 0.73
CA GLY A 216 11.48 0.13 1.38
C GLY A 216 11.75 -0.10 2.87
N PRO A 217 12.21 0.96 3.58
CA PRO A 217 12.71 0.84 4.94
C PRO A 217 11.61 0.61 6.00
N ALA A 218 11.71 -0.48 6.75
CA ALA A 218 10.82 -0.81 7.86
C ALA A 218 11.58 -1.14 9.15
N TYR A 219 10.92 -0.96 10.28
CA TYR A 219 11.40 -1.40 11.59
C TYR A 219 11.00 -2.85 11.84
N ILE A 220 11.91 -3.61 12.44
CA ILE A 220 11.64 -4.98 12.90
C ILE A 220 10.90 -4.90 14.23
N ALA A 221 9.70 -5.49 14.29
CA ALA A 221 8.85 -5.46 15.48
C ALA A 221 8.82 -6.82 16.18
N TYR A 222 8.68 -6.76 17.50
CA TYR A 222 8.62 -7.93 18.37
C TYR A 222 7.43 -7.82 19.35
N CYS A 223 6.94 -8.96 19.83
CA CYS A 223 5.86 -9.00 20.81
C CYS A 223 6.39 -8.61 22.20
N TYR A 224 6.14 -7.37 22.63
CA TYR A 224 6.48 -6.91 23.99
C TYR A 224 5.25 -6.81 24.86
N ARG A 225 5.39 -7.18 26.14
CA ARG A 225 4.33 -6.99 27.14
C ARG A 225 4.08 -5.51 27.39
N TYR A 226 2.81 -5.12 27.53
CA TYR A 226 2.38 -3.78 27.92
C TYR A 226 1.70 -3.77 29.30
#